data_AF-A0A2M8BW85-F1
#
_entry.id   AF-A0A2M8BW85-F1
#
_cell.length_a   1.000
_cell.length_b   1.000
_cell.length_c   1.000
_cell.angle_alpha   90.00
_cell.angle_beta   90.00
_cell.angle_gamma   90.00
#
_symmetry.space_group_name_H-M   'P 1'
#
loop_
_entity.id
_entity.type
_entity.pdbx_description
1 polymer ?
#
loop_
_entity_poly.entity_id
_entity_poly.type
_entity_poly.pdbx_seq_one_letter_code
_entity_poly.pdbx_strand_id
1 'polypeptide(L)'
;MNPQLVFTLWSFRKELKFVLLAFVTILMLPVIAVILLTQVGINIISDKLVDQNPITQSIQIKDPITGEVVKEINPTIVWPTKGIITLEFGESSLYQVFHTGLDIAGKLDDPVNPAMDGTVIYAGEIFWGYGKHVIV
;
A
#
# COMPACT_ATOMS: atom_id res chain seq x y z
N MET A 1 -42.83 22.43 -9.33
CA MET A 1 -41.83 22.04 -10.35
C MET A 1 -42.55 22.03 -11.70
N ASN A 2 -42.01 22.67 -12.74
CA ASN A 2 -42.70 22.75 -14.04
C ASN A 2 -42.74 21.35 -14.69
N PRO A 3 -43.91 20.75 -14.90
CA PRO A 3 -44.03 19.36 -15.37
C PRO A 3 -43.43 19.15 -16.78
N GLN A 4 -43.46 20.17 -17.64
CA GLN A 4 -42.81 20.11 -18.95
C GLN A 4 -41.29 19.98 -18.82
N LEU A 5 -40.70 20.73 -17.89
CA LEU A 5 -39.25 20.73 -17.64
C LEU A 5 -38.78 19.36 -17.12
N VAL A 6 -39.58 18.70 -16.27
CA VAL A 6 -39.29 17.34 -15.79
C VAL A 6 -39.32 16.32 -16.92
N PHE A 7 -40.30 16.43 -17.83
CA PHE A 7 -40.42 15.52 -18.97
C PHE A 7 -39.27 15.69 -19.96
N THR A 8 -38.84 16.94 -20.20
CA THR A 8 -37.67 17.26 -21.02
C THR A 8 -36.37 16.73 -20.40
N LEU A 9 -36.15 16.92 -19.09
CA LEU A 9 -34.97 16.35 -18.42
C LEU A 9 -34.96 14.82 -18.48
N TRP A 10 -36.13 14.18 -18.36
CA TRP A 10 -36.26 12.74 -18.46
C TRP A 10 -35.98 12.21 -19.88
N SER A 11 -36.38 12.94 -20.93
CA SER A 11 -36.08 12.54 -22.31
C SER A 11 -34.58 12.55 -22.61
N PHE A 12 -33.80 13.44 -21.96
CA PHE A 12 -32.34 13.55 -22.10
C PHE A 12 -31.52 12.80 -21.03
N ARG A 13 -32.14 11.88 -20.29
CA ARG A 13 -31.49 11.20 -19.17
C ARG A 13 -30.21 10.43 -19.53
N LYS A 14 -30.04 10.00 -20.79
CA LYS A 14 -28.84 9.27 -21.23
C LYS A 14 -27.71 10.25 -21.53
N GLU A 15 -28.03 11.32 -22.25
CA GLU A 15 -27.15 12.43 -22.59
C GLU A 15 -26.64 13.10 -21.32
N LEU A 16 -27.55 13.37 -20.36
CA LEU A 16 -27.19 13.96 -19.07
C LEU A 16 -26.26 13.07 -18.25
N LYS A 17 -26.40 11.73 -18.34
CA LYS A 17 -25.46 10.79 -17.72
C LYS A 17 -24.07 10.86 -18.35
N PHE A 18 -23.97 10.97 -19.67
CA PHE A 18 -22.68 11.12 -20.35
C PHE A 18 -22.00 12.45 -20.02
N VAL A 19 -22.78 13.55 -20.01
CA VAL A 19 -22.27 14.87 -19.61
C VAL A 19 -21.79 14.86 -18.16
N LEU A 20 -22.55 14.24 -17.25
CA LEU A 20 -22.16 14.11 -15.85
C LEU A 20 -20.88 13.27 -15.70
N LEU A 21 -20.78 12.13 -16.40
CA LEU A 21 -19.59 11.29 -16.39
C LEU A 21 -18.36 12.06 -16.90
N ALA A 22 -18.47 12.76 -18.03
CA ALA A 22 -17.39 13.56 -18.58
C ALA A 22 -16.96 14.68 -17.61
N PHE A 23 -17.93 15.36 -16.99
CA PHE A 23 -17.66 16.40 -16.00
C PHE A 23 -16.93 15.85 -14.77
N VAL A 24 -17.39 14.72 -14.22
CA VAL A 24 -16.74 14.05 -13.08
C VAL A 24 -15.33 13.59 -13.44
N THR A 25 -15.13 13.00 -14.62
CA THR A 25 -13.79 12.57 -15.07
C THR A 25 -12.82 13.74 -15.16
N ILE A 26 -13.25 14.86 -15.75
CA ILE A 26 -12.42 16.09 -15.84
C ILE A 26 -12.11 16.62 -14.44
N LEU A 27 -13.10 16.65 -13.55
CA LEU A 27 -12.92 17.07 -12.16
C LEU A 27 -11.92 16.19 -11.40
N MET A 28 -11.84 14.89 -11.74
CA MET A 28 -10.93 13.95 -11.11
C MET A 28 -9.50 13.97 -11.68
N LEU A 29 -9.26 14.59 -12.84
CA LEU A 29 -7.93 14.64 -13.45
C LEU A 29 -6.83 15.20 -12.53
N PRO A 30 -7.04 16.30 -11.78
CA PRO A 30 -6.04 16.81 -10.84
C PRO A 30 -5.72 15.80 -9.72
N VAL A 31 -6.73 15.10 -9.21
CA VAL A 31 -6.56 14.08 -8.16
C VAL A 31 -5.72 12.92 -8.69
N ILE A 32 -6.03 12.44 -9.89
CA ILE A 32 -5.27 11.37 -10.57
C ILE A 32 -3.82 11.83 -10.81
N ALA A 33 -3.63 13.07 -11.28
CA ALA A 33 -2.30 13.61 -11.53
C ALA A 33 -1.45 13.68 -10.25
N VAL A 34 -2.04 14.09 -9.12
CA VAL A 34 -1.34 14.09 -7.82
C VAL A 34 -0.95 12.68 -7.40
N ILE A 35 -1.85 11.70 -7.52
CA ILE A 35 -1.57 10.30 -7.17
C ILE A 35 -0.41 9.76 -8.02
N LEU A 36 -0.42 10.01 -9.33
CA LEU A 36 0.65 9.56 -10.22
C LEU A 36 1.98 10.24 -9.88
N LEU A 37 1.96 11.56 -9.63
CA LEU A 37 3.17 12.31 -9.30
C LEU A 37 3.77 11.85 -7.98
N THR A 38 2.96 11.57 -6.95
CA THR A 38 3.45 11.09 -5.66
C THR A 38 4.02 9.69 -5.77
N GLN A 39 3.34 8.77 -6.46
CA GLN A 39 3.84 7.41 -6.65
C GLN A 39 5.16 7.38 -7.42
N VAL A 40 5.24 8.09 -8.54
CA VAL A 40 6.47 8.17 -9.35
C VAL A 40 7.59 8.87 -8.57
N GLY A 41 7.28 9.96 -7.88
CA GLY A 41 8.26 10.68 -7.06
C GLY A 41 8.85 9.81 -5.95
N ILE A 42 8.01 9.07 -5.22
CA ILE A 42 8.45 8.15 -4.16
C ILE A 42 9.36 7.06 -4.74
N ASN A 43 8.98 6.43 -5.86
CA ASN A 43 9.77 5.36 -6.46
C ASN A 43 11.15 5.86 -6.91
N ILE A 44 11.20 7.01 -7.61
CA ILE A 44 12.47 7.60 -8.07
C ILE A 44 13.39 7.92 -6.90
N ILE A 45 12.85 8.48 -5.82
CA ILE A 45 13.64 8.82 -4.63
C ILE A 45 14.09 7.54 -3.94
N SER A 46 13.19 6.57 -3.73
CA SER A 46 13.50 5.29 -3.07
C SER A 46 14.65 4.55 -3.76
N ASP A 47 14.60 4.42 -5.09
CA ASP A 47 15.63 3.74 -5.89
C ASP A 47 17.00 4.44 -5.83
N LYS A 48 17.03 5.72 -5.44
CA LYS A 48 18.28 6.48 -5.25
C LYS A 48 18.80 6.41 -3.83
N LEU A 49 17.92 6.31 -2.84
CA LEU A 49 18.31 6.32 -1.42
C LEU A 49 18.65 4.94 -0.88
N VAL A 50 18.11 3.87 -1.47
CA VAL A 50 18.35 2.50 -1.02
C VAL A 50 18.76 1.66 -2.20
N ASP A 51 19.85 0.94 -2.05
CA ASP A 51 20.40 0.05 -3.08
C ASP A 51 20.79 -1.28 -2.45
N GLN A 52 20.76 -2.36 -3.23
CA GLN A 52 21.18 -3.67 -2.78
C GLN A 52 22.47 -4.06 -3.49
N ASN A 53 23.52 -4.34 -2.71
CA ASN A 53 24.76 -4.85 -3.29
C ASN A 53 24.50 -6.26 -3.85
N PRO A 54 24.73 -6.51 -5.16
CA PRO A 54 24.40 -7.78 -5.79
C PRO A 54 25.30 -8.95 -5.34
N ILE A 55 26.45 -8.68 -4.72
CA ILE A 55 27.41 -9.69 -4.27
C ILE A 55 27.15 -10.07 -2.82
N THR A 56 27.07 -9.07 -1.94
CA THR A 56 26.91 -9.28 -0.49
C THR A 56 25.46 -9.35 -0.04
N GLN A 57 24.51 -9.00 -0.93
CA GLN A 57 23.08 -8.82 -0.61
C GLN A 57 22.80 -7.78 0.47
N SER A 58 23.79 -6.97 0.81
CA SER A 58 23.66 -5.90 1.80
C SER A 58 22.82 -4.75 1.26
N ILE A 59 22.03 -4.15 2.15
CA ILE A 59 21.23 -2.96 1.87
C ILE A 59 22.08 -1.73 2.19
N GLN A 60 22.33 -0.91 1.18
CA GLN A 60 23.05 0.34 1.28
C GLN A 60 22.07 1.50 1.34
N ILE A 61 22.09 2.24 2.45
CA ILE A 61 21.37 3.50 2.61
C ILE A 61 22.31 4.62 2.17
N LYS A 62 21.84 5.47 1.27
CA LYS A 62 22.59 6.58 0.68
C LYS A 62 22.09 7.92 1.20
N ASP A 63 22.99 8.88 1.32
CA ASP A 63 22.66 10.26 1.65
C ASP A 63 21.85 10.91 0.50
N PRO A 64 20.73 11.58 0.78
CA PRO A 64 19.89 12.18 -0.26
C PRO A 64 20.53 13.37 -1.00
N ILE A 65 21.54 14.02 -0.41
CA ILE A 65 22.20 15.21 -0.96
C ILE A 65 23.48 14.79 -1.70
N THR A 66 24.31 13.94 -1.10
CA THR A 66 25.63 13.57 -1.66
C THR A 66 25.59 12.27 -2.47
N GLY A 67 24.62 11.39 -2.23
CA GLY A 67 24.54 10.06 -2.84
C GLY A 67 25.54 9.05 -2.28
N GLU A 68 26.33 9.42 -1.27
CA GLU A 68 27.28 8.51 -0.63
C GLU A 68 26.57 7.50 0.28
N VAL A 69 27.15 6.30 0.43
CA VAL A 69 26.62 5.27 1.33
C VAL A 69 26.87 5.71 2.77
N VAL A 70 25.80 5.99 3.51
CA VAL A 70 25.86 6.39 4.93
C VAL A 70 25.76 5.19 5.88
N LYS A 71 25.11 4.11 5.43
CA LYS A 71 24.94 2.90 6.24
C LYS A 71 24.81 1.69 5.34
N GLU A 72 25.47 0.61 5.73
CA GLU A 72 25.30 -0.70 5.12
C GLU A 72 24.68 -1.64 6.15
N ILE A 73 23.60 -2.31 5.76
CA ILE A 73 22.84 -3.22 6.62
C ILE A 73 22.92 -4.61 5.97
N ASN A 74 23.27 -5.62 6.76
CA ASN A 74 23.23 -7.02 6.35
C ASN A 74 22.12 -7.71 7.14
N PRO A 75 20.84 -7.50 6.79
CA PRO A 75 19.76 -8.04 7.59
C PRO A 75 19.72 -9.56 7.39
N THR A 76 19.80 -10.31 8.50
CA THR A 76 19.42 -11.72 8.49
C THR A 76 17.93 -11.78 8.77
N ILE A 77 17.13 -12.03 7.73
CA ILE A 77 15.68 -12.13 7.84
C ILE A 77 15.29 -13.61 7.90
N VAL A 78 14.51 -13.96 8.91
CA VAL A 78 13.89 -15.27 9.06
C VAL A 78 12.37 -15.15 8.94
N TRP A 79 11.72 -16.22 8.49
CA TRP A 79 10.26 -16.26 8.49
C TRP A 79 9.74 -16.20 9.93
N PRO A 80 8.77 -15.32 10.24
CA PRO A 80 8.28 -15.14 11.60
C PRO A 80 7.49 -16.36 12.11
N THR A 81 6.87 -17.12 11.20
CA THR A 81 6.17 -18.37 11.51
C THR A 81 6.24 -19.33 10.32
N LYS A 82 5.74 -20.56 10.50
CA LYS A 82 5.65 -21.58 9.47
C LYS A 82 4.21 -21.74 9.02
N GLY A 83 3.98 -21.84 7.71
CA GLY A 83 2.64 -22.04 7.17
C GLY A 83 2.58 -21.83 5.66
N ILE A 84 1.41 -22.08 5.09
CA ILE A 84 1.14 -21.71 3.70
C ILE A 84 0.76 -20.24 3.62
N ILE A 85 1.15 -19.58 2.54
CA ILE A 85 0.72 -18.22 2.24
C ILE A 85 -0.73 -18.30 1.74
N THR A 86 -1.66 -17.65 2.44
CA THR A 86 -3.09 -17.65 2.07
C THR A 86 -3.51 -16.39 1.34
N LEU A 87 -2.78 -15.29 1.54
CA LEU A 87 -2.99 -14.05 0.81
C LEU A 87 -1.65 -13.32 0.67
N GLU A 88 -1.24 -13.07 -0.57
CA GLU A 88 0.02 -12.39 -0.88
C GLU A 88 -0.12 -10.86 -0.79
N PHE A 89 1.02 -10.18 -0.80
CA PHE A 89 1.06 -8.72 -0.86
C PHE A 89 0.49 -8.22 -2.18
N GLY A 90 -0.36 -7.21 -2.09
CA GLY A 90 -1.00 -6.55 -3.22
C GLY A 90 -2.20 -7.28 -3.82
N GLU A 91 -2.50 -8.49 -3.35
CA GLU A 91 -3.68 -9.23 -3.75
C GLU A 91 -4.96 -8.60 -3.16
N SER A 92 -6.09 -8.82 -3.85
CA SER A 92 -7.40 -8.34 -3.40
C SER A 92 -8.13 -9.42 -2.58
N SER A 93 -8.86 -8.98 -1.56
CA SER A 93 -9.78 -9.80 -0.77
C SER A 93 -11.10 -9.06 -0.53
N LEU A 94 -12.07 -9.74 0.10
CA LEU A 94 -13.35 -9.14 0.46
C LEU A 94 -13.20 -7.93 1.41
N TYR A 95 -12.14 -7.91 2.21
CA TYR A 95 -11.92 -6.90 3.25
C TYR A 95 -10.90 -5.84 2.84
N GLN A 96 -10.03 -6.13 1.87
CA GLN A 96 -9.00 -5.23 1.40
C GLN A 96 -8.87 -5.32 -0.12
N VAL A 97 -9.07 -4.20 -0.82
CA VAL A 97 -8.86 -4.14 -2.28
C VAL A 97 -7.39 -4.36 -2.63
N PHE A 98 -6.48 -3.94 -1.75
CA PHE A 98 -5.04 -4.16 -1.89
C PHE A 98 -4.47 -4.58 -0.54
N HIS A 99 -4.02 -5.84 -0.45
CA HIS A 99 -3.46 -6.38 0.78
C HIS A 99 -2.09 -5.75 1.05
N THR A 100 -1.94 -5.07 2.19
CA THR A 100 -0.71 -4.34 2.54
C THR A 100 0.32 -5.20 3.28
N GLY A 101 0.17 -6.52 3.26
CA GLY A 101 0.99 -7.45 4.01
C GLY A 101 0.97 -8.86 3.40
N LEU A 102 1.26 -9.86 4.22
CA LEU A 102 1.26 -11.26 3.82
C LEU A 102 0.61 -12.10 4.92
N ASP A 103 -0.33 -12.96 4.54
CA ASP A 103 -1.04 -13.82 5.48
C ASP A 103 -0.43 -15.23 5.45
N ILE A 104 0.12 -15.66 6.58
CA ILE A 104 0.65 -17.02 6.78
C ILE A 104 -0.33 -17.78 7.68
N ALA A 105 -0.90 -18.86 7.17
CA ALA A 105 -1.80 -19.69 7.96
C ALA A 105 -1.06 -20.42 9.09
N GLY A 106 -1.60 -20.31 10.30
CA GLY A 106 -1.14 -21.04 11.49
C GLY A 106 -2.31 -21.50 12.35
N LYS A 107 -2.02 -22.29 13.37
CA LYS A 107 -2.98 -22.65 14.42
C LYS A 107 -2.92 -21.62 15.54
N LEU A 108 -3.99 -21.58 16.34
CA LEU A 108 -3.98 -20.80 17.58
C LEU A 108 -2.80 -21.25 18.44
N ASP A 109 -2.09 -20.27 19.01
CA ASP A 109 -0.89 -20.44 19.86
C ASP A 109 0.37 -20.97 19.15
N ASP A 110 0.38 -21.06 17.81
CA ASP A 110 1.63 -21.29 17.07
C ASP A 110 2.61 -20.13 17.34
N PRO A 111 3.91 -20.42 17.59
CA PRO A 111 4.87 -19.39 17.94
C PRO A 111 5.15 -18.46 16.75
N VAL A 112 5.15 -17.16 17.02
CA VAL A 112 5.56 -16.11 16.08
C VAL A 112 6.83 -15.46 16.63
N ASN A 113 7.91 -15.54 15.86
CA ASN A 113 9.20 -14.96 16.20
C ASN A 113 9.42 -13.65 15.42
N PRO A 114 10.22 -12.72 15.94
CA PRO A 114 10.68 -11.57 15.16
C PRO A 114 11.38 -12.04 13.89
N ALA A 115 11.06 -11.39 12.76
CA ALA A 115 11.70 -11.71 11.49
C ALA A 115 13.18 -11.29 11.45
N MET A 116 13.56 -10.34 12.29
CA MET A 116 14.93 -9.84 12.45
C MET A 116 15.10 -9.22 13.84
N ASP A 117 16.34 -8.98 14.25
CA ASP A 117 16.66 -8.23 15.46
C ASP A 117 16.09 -6.81 15.37
N GLY A 118 15.50 -6.32 16.46
CA GLY A 118 14.90 -5.00 16.52
C GLY A 118 14.42 -4.63 17.93
N THR A 119 13.63 -3.56 18.04
CA THR A 119 13.14 -3.05 19.32
C THR A 119 11.64 -2.93 19.26
N VAL A 120 10.93 -3.68 20.09
CA VAL A 120 9.46 -3.58 20.17
C VAL A 120 9.07 -2.13 20.48
N ILE A 121 8.43 -1.47 19.51
CA ILE A 121 7.89 -0.12 19.66
C ILE A 121 6.38 -0.13 19.93
N TYR A 122 5.71 -1.26 19.69
CA TYR A 122 4.29 -1.43 19.97
C TYR A 122 3.94 -2.89 20.26
N ALA A 123 3.11 -3.11 21.28
CA ALA A 123 2.45 -4.39 21.55
C ALA A 123 1.07 -4.13 22.15
N GLY A 124 0.01 -4.54 21.46
CA GLY A 124 -1.35 -4.24 21.88
C GLY A 124 -2.41 -4.91 21.03
N GLU A 125 -3.66 -4.49 21.21
CA GLU A 125 -4.82 -5.02 20.51
C GLU A 125 -5.69 -3.88 19.99
N ILE A 126 -6.11 -3.99 18.74
CA ILE A 126 -7.16 -3.13 18.17
C ILE A 126 -8.35 -4.03 17.88
N PHE A 127 -9.53 -3.66 18.39
CA PHE A 127 -10.76 -4.44 18.28
C PHE A 127 -11.29 -4.59 16.84
N TRP A 128 -10.69 -3.89 15.88
CA TRP A 128 -11.03 -3.89 14.47
C TRP A 128 -9.75 -4.00 13.62
N GLY A 129 -9.80 -4.77 12.53
CA GLY A 129 -8.67 -4.95 11.62
C GLY A 129 -7.69 -6.00 12.13
N TYR A 130 -6.49 -5.57 12.58
CA TYR A 130 -5.35 -6.46 12.86
C TYR A 130 -5.48 -7.29 14.15
N GLY A 131 -6.40 -6.98 15.06
CA GLY A 131 -6.48 -7.65 16.35
C GLY A 131 -5.24 -7.41 17.20
N LYS A 132 -4.72 -8.47 17.83
CA LYS A 132 -3.47 -8.45 18.59
C LYS A 132 -2.27 -8.41 17.66
N HIS A 133 -1.41 -7.41 17.82
CA HIS A 133 -0.24 -7.24 16.96
C HIS A 133 0.93 -6.57 17.68
N VAL A 134 2.11 -6.75 17.10
CA VAL A 134 3.40 -6.26 17.61
C VAL A 134 4.12 -5.57 16.46
N ILE A 135 4.81 -4.47 16.76
CA ILE A 135 5.71 -3.77 15.83
C ILE A 135 7.10 -3.74 16.47
N VAL A 136 8.08 -4.25 15.75
CA VAL A 136 9.49 -4.44 16.15
C VAL A 136 10.40 -3.54 15.33
#